data_AF-A0A2D6WTJ9-F1
#
_entry.id   AF-A0A2D6WTJ9-F1
#
_cell.length_a   1.000
_cell.length_b   1.000
_cell.length_c   1.000
_cell.angle_alpha   90.00
_cell.angle_beta   90.00
_cell.angle_gamma   90.00
#
_symmetry.space_group_name_H-M   'P 1'
#
loop_
_entity.id
_entity.type
_entity.pdbx_description
1 polymer ?
#
loop_
_entity_poly.entity_id
_entity_poly.type
_entity_poly.pdbx_seq_one_letter_code
_entity_poly.pdbx_strand_id
1 'polypeptide(L)' 'MIEGWLLDVHENETRNGMVAWIVDDQGEAHGCILPWQPLLHVHASHRWLDRLEHWLNQPELHQRFGIGTIFS' A
#
# COMPACT_ATOMS: atom_id res chain seq x y z
N MET A 1 17.53 0.59 13.61
CA MET A 1 16.20 1.22 13.74
C MET A 1 16.48 2.63 14.17
N ILE A 2 16.01 3.63 13.43
CA ILE A 2 16.23 5.04 13.79
C ILE A 2 15.15 5.39 14.81
N GLU A 3 15.55 5.81 15.99
CA GLU A 3 14.65 6.27 17.05
C GLU A 3 14.50 7.79 16.94
N GLY A 4 13.27 8.29 17.05
CA GLY A 4 12.99 9.70 16.84
C GLY A 4 11.50 9.96 16.61
N TRP A 5 11.22 11.17 16.12
CA TRP A 5 9.86 11.68 15.92
C TRP A 5 9.49 11.62 14.45
N LEU A 6 8.31 11.07 14.17
CA LEU A 6 7.76 11.03 12.82
C LEU A 6 7.31 12.43 12.39
N LEU A 7 7.85 12.94 11.29
CA LEU A 7 7.44 14.21 10.70
C LEU A 7 6.34 14.04 9.65
N ASP A 8 6.57 13.13 8.71
CA ASP A 8 5.71 12.90 7.56
C ASP A 8 5.82 11.45 7.07
N VAL A 9 4.75 10.98 6.43
CA VAL A 9 4.72 9.68 5.73
C VAL A 9 3.99 9.86 4.41
N HIS A 10 4.61 9.43 3.33
CA HIS A 10 3.99 9.42 2.01
C HIS A 10 4.31 8.14 1.22
N GLU A 11 3.49 7.87 0.21
CA GLU A 11 3.72 6.78 -0.75
C GLU A 11 5.03 7.01 -1.50
N ASN A 12 5.82 5.95 -1.70
CA ASN A 12 7.03 6.04 -2.51
C ASN A 12 6.70 6.12 -4.01
N GLU A 13 7.67 6.56 -4.82
CA GLU A 13 7.48 6.73 -6.26
C GLU A 13 7.07 5.43 -6.98
N THR A 14 7.50 4.28 -6.47
CA THR A 14 7.20 2.96 -7.03
C THR A 14 5.91 2.34 -6.50
N ARG A 15 5.12 3.05 -5.69
CA ARG A 15 3.83 2.62 -5.11
C ARG A 15 3.85 1.26 -4.41
N ASN A 16 5.01 0.86 -3.91
CA ASN A 16 5.24 -0.43 -3.27
C ASN A 16 5.75 -0.29 -1.82
N GLY A 17 5.76 0.93 -1.33
CA GLY A 17 6.24 1.28 0.00
C GLY A 17 5.81 2.67 0.41
N MET A 18 6.13 3.00 1.66
CA MET A 18 6.03 4.34 2.20
C MET A 18 7.42 4.86 2.52
N VAL A 19 7.61 6.16 2.40
CA VAL A 19 8.75 6.89 2.94
C VAL A 19 8.28 7.55 4.23
N ALA A 20 8.90 7.18 5.35
CA ALA A 20 8.70 7.83 6.64
C ALA A 20 9.89 8.73 6.94
N TRP A 21 9.63 10.02 7.17
CA TRP A 21 10.65 10.97 7.60
C TRP A 21 10.69 11.04 9.12
N ILE A 22 11.83 10.70 9.70
CA ILE A 22 12.05 10.67 11.15
C ILE A 22 13.13 11.69 11.50
N VAL A 23 12.88 12.52 12.51
CA VAL A 23 13.91 13.38 13.11
C VAL A 23 14.43 12.71 14.38
N ASP A 24 15.74 12.48 14.42
CA ASP A 24 16.39 11.90 15.60
C ASP A 24 16.56 12.94 16.72
N ASP A 25 17.08 12.50 17.87
CA ASP A 25 17.30 13.36 19.04
C ASP A 25 18.36 14.45 18.80
N GLN A 26 19.16 14.32 17.73
CA GLN A 26 20.15 15.29 17.30
C GLN A 26 19.55 16.35 16.35
N GLY A 27 18.30 16.19 15.94
CA GLY A 27 17.62 17.08 15.02
C GLY A 27 17.87 16.76 13.54
N GLU A 28 18.54 15.64 13.23
CA GLU A 28 18.82 15.20 11.87
C GLU A 28 17.64 14.43 11.28
N ALA A 29 17.32 14.70 10.02
CA ALA A 29 16.19 14.09 9.32
C ALA A 29 16.62 12.87 8.50
N HIS A 30 15.91 11.76 8.68
CA HIS A 30 16.19 10.47 8.05
C HIS A 30 14.98 9.96 7.28
N GLY A 31 15.18 9.62 6.01
CA GLY A 31 14.17 8.95 5.17
C GLY A 31 14.25 7.43 5.33
N CYS A 32 13.19 6.82 5.87
CA CYS A 32 13.08 5.37 6.03
C CYS A 32 12.10 4.78 5.01
N ILE A 33 12.57 3.85 4.17
CA ILE A 33 11.70 3.13 3.23
C ILE A 33 11.11 1.91 3.93
N LEU A 34 9.79 1.86 3.99
CA LEU A 34 9.03 0.76 4.58
C LEU A 34 8.23 0.06 3.47
N PRO A 35 8.32 -1.27 3.33
CA PRO A 35 7.43 -1.98 2.42
C PRO A 35 5.99 -1.81 2.90
N TRP A 36 5.11 -1.42 1.99
CA TRP A 36 3.71 -1.16 2.31
C TRP A 36 2.83 -1.59 1.15
N GLN A 37 1.74 -2.29 1.50
CA GLN A 37 0.70 -2.68 0.56
C GLN A 37 -0.66 -2.43 1.24
N PRO A 38 -1.58 -1.70 0.60
CA PRO A 38 -2.90 -1.49 1.15
C PRO A 38 -3.64 -2.82 1.26
N LEU A 39 -4.19 -3.12 2.44
CA LEU A 39 -4.95 -4.33 2.71
C LEU A 39 -6.35 -3.97 3.22
N LEU A 40 -7.38 -4.61 2.64
CA LEU A 40 -8.76 -4.47 3.08
C LEU A 40 -9.26 -5.81 3.63
N HIS A 41 -9.71 -5.81 4.88
CA HIS A 41 -10.40 -6.97 5.46
C HIS A 41 -11.89 -6.87 5.21
N VAL A 42 -12.48 -7.93 4.65
CA VAL A 42 -13.91 -8.01 4.37
C VAL A 42 -14.53 -9.20 5.10
N HIS A 43 -15.73 -9.00 5.65
CA HIS A 43 -16.49 -10.05 6.33
C HIS A 43 -17.74 -10.40 5.51
N ALA A 44 -17.87 -11.67 5.14
CA ALA A 44 -19.05 -12.23 4.50
C ALA A 44 -19.08 -13.76 4.69
N SER A 45 -20.20 -14.41 4.35
CA SER A 45 -20.23 -15.89 4.29
C SER A 45 -19.28 -16.42 3.20
N HIS A 46 -18.79 -17.65 3.32
CA HIS A 46 -17.90 -18.28 2.31
C HIS A 46 -18.42 -18.13 0.87
N ARG A 47 -19.71 -18.43 0.63
CA ARG A 47 -20.35 -18.28 -0.69
C ARG A 47 -20.19 -16.88 -1.30
N TRP A 48 -20.21 -15.83 -0.48
CA TRP A 48 -20.07 -14.45 -0.93
C TRP A 48 -18.61 -14.06 -1.13
N LEU A 49 -17.68 -14.62 -0.35
CA LEU A 49 -16.25 -14.44 -0.54
C LEU A 49 -15.78 -15.09 -1.86
N ASP A 50 -16.24 -16.30 -2.15
CA ASP A 50 -15.93 -16.99 -3.42
C ASP A 50 -16.44 -16.18 -4.63
N ARG A 51 -17.65 -15.60 -4.50
CA ARG A 51 -18.21 -14.72 -5.53
C ARG A 51 -17.45 -13.40 -5.65
N LEU A 52 -16.98 -12.85 -4.54
CA LEU A 52 -16.19 -11.62 -4.55
C LEU A 52 -14.88 -11.84 -5.30
N GLU A 53 -14.18 -12.95 -5.04
CA GLU A 53 -12.96 -13.30 -5.78
C GLU A 53 -13.23 -13.41 -7.28
N HIS A 54 -14.29 -14.13 -7.68
CA HIS A 54 -14.65 -14.23 -9.09
C HIS A 54 -15.02 -12.88 -9.71
N TRP A 55 -15.74 -12.03 -8.96
CA TRP A 55 -16.14 -10.71 -9.40
C TRP A 55 -14.93 -9.77 -9.57
N LEU A 56 -13.96 -9.80 -8.65
CA LEU A 56 -12.74 -8.98 -8.74
C LEU A 56 -11.90 -9.31 -9.98
N ASN A 57 -11.96 -10.55 -10.46
CA ASN A 57 -11.24 -11.01 -11.65
C ASN A 57 -11.96 -10.72 -12.98
N GLN A 58 -13.08 -9.99 -12.98
CA GLN A 58 -13.78 -9.67 -14.23
C GLN A 58 -12.97 -8.70 -15.10
N PRO A 59 -12.88 -8.91 -16.43
CA PRO A 59 -12.10 -8.08 -17.34
C PRO A 59 -12.45 -6.59 -17.27
N GLU A 60 -13.73 -6.26 -17.07
CA GLU A 60 -14.22 -4.88 -17.00
C GLU A 60 -13.61 -4.12 -15.81
N LEU A 61 -13.41 -4.80 -14.67
CA LEU A 61 -12.76 -4.19 -13.51
C LEU A 61 -11.27 -3.99 -13.76
N HIS A 62 -10.61 -5.00 -14.32
CA HIS A 62 -9.19 -4.90 -14.66
C HIS A 62 -8.92 -3.77 -15.65
N GLN A 63 -9.74 -3.65 -16.69
CA GLN A 63 -9.63 -2.58 -17.68
C GLN A 63 -9.95 -1.21 -17.07
N ARG A 64 -10.99 -1.11 -16.24
CA ARG A 64 -11.39 0.18 -15.64
C ARG A 64 -10.36 0.71 -14.64
N PHE A 65 -9.73 -0.18 -13.88
CA PHE A 65 -8.84 0.20 -12.77
C PHE A 65 -7.35 -0.06 -13.05
N GLY A 66 -6.99 -0.55 -14.24
CA GLY A 66 -5.59 -0.82 -14.59
C GLY A 66 -4.97 -1.94 -13.76
N ILE A 67 -5.77 -2.94 -13.35
CA ILE A 67 -5.29 -4.05 -12.50
C ILE A 67 -4.47 -5.02 -13.36
N GLY A 68 -3.20 -5.20 -13.02
CA GLY A 68 -2.27 -6.08 -13.75
C GLY A 68 -1.53 -5.40 -14.91
N THR A 69 -1.88 -4.16 -15.26
CA THR A 69 -1.03 -3.33 -16.13
C THR A 69 0.07 -2.69 -15.28
N ILE A 70 1.23 -3.33 -15.25
CA ILE A 70 2.46 -2.69 -14.79
C ILE A 70 2.84 -1.70 -15.90
N PHE A 71 2.79 -0.40 -15.62
CA PHE A 71 3.37 0.59 -16.51
C PHE A 71 4.88 0.33 -16.59
N SER A 72 5.34 -0.09 -17.78
CA SER A 72 6.74 -0.23 -18.16
C SER A 72 7.38 1.13 -18.43
#